data_AF-A0A183BQB0-F1
#
_entry.id   AF-A0A183BQB0-F1
#
_cell.length_a   1.000
_cell.length_b   1.000
_cell.length_c   1.000
_cell.angle_alpha   90.00
_cell.angle_beta   90.00
_cell.angle_gamma   90.00
#
_symmetry.space_group_name_H-M   'P 1'
#
loop_
_entity.id
_entity.type
_entity.pdbx_description
1 polymer ?
#
loop_
_entity_poly.entity_id
_entity_poly.type
_entity_poly.pdbx_seq_one_letter_code
_entity_poly.pdbx_strand_id
1 'polypeptide(L)'
;MPKVDFDCFDMFAPVLVALIFAAILFIISFTCINWYCISQKDDLTVFEKFGLHANLRLGPHTMTQIRRGGYASTFAREEGGERQLLEMDNQKA
;
A
#
# COMPACT_ATOMS: atom_id res chain seq x y z
N MET A 1 -25.40 44.09 17.36
CA MET A 1 -24.72 42.78 17.50
C MET A 1 -23.27 43.06 17.83
N PRO A 2 -22.70 42.47 18.89
CA PRO A 2 -21.27 42.64 19.18
C PRO A 2 -20.45 42.12 17.99
N LYS A 3 -19.47 42.91 17.55
CA LYS A 3 -18.52 42.48 16.52
C LYS A 3 -17.59 41.47 17.17
N VAL A 4 -17.69 40.22 16.73
CA VAL A 4 -16.71 39.19 17.07
C VAL A 4 -15.53 39.44 16.16
N ASP A 5 -14.40 39.82 16.75
CA ASP A 5 -13.13 39.91 16.03
C ASP A 5 -12.64 38.48 15.81
N PHE A 6 -12.69 38.03 14.56
CA PHE A 6 -12.19 36.71 14.19
C PHE A 6 -10.70 36.82 13.88
N ASP A 7 -9.89 36.10 14.64
CA ASP A 7 -8.46 36.00 14.36
C ASP A 7 -8.24 35.06 13.16
N CYS A 8 -7.18 35.28 12.39
CA CYS A 8 -6.85 34.45 11.24
C CYS A 8 -6.69 32.98 11.65
N PHE A 9 -6.19 32.74 12.88
CA PHE A 9 -5.99 31.41 13.42
C PHE A 9 -7.30 30.60 13.56
N ASP A 10 -8.41 31.27 13.91
CA ASP A 10 -9.71 30.63 14.06
C ASP A 10 -10.27 30.14 12.71
N MET A 11 -9.91 30.79 11.60
CA MET A 11 -10.27 30.33 10.26
C MET A 11 -9.41 29.17 9.75
N PHE A 12 -8.15 29.07 10.20
CA PHE A 12 -7.24 27.98 9.79
C PHE A 12 -7.40 26.70 10.63
N ALA A 13 -8.01 26.79 11.82
CA ALA A 13 -8.20 25.65 12.70
C ALA A 13 -8.86 24.42 12.03
N PRO A 14 -9.93 24.55 11.21
CA PRO A 14 -10.52 23.41 10.50
C PRO A 14 -9.57 22.74 9.51
N VAL A 15 -8.75 23.55 8.80
CA VAL A 15 -7.77 23.05 7.83
C VAL A 15 -6.65 22.30 8.55
N LEU A 16 -6.17 22.85 9.67
CA LEU A 16 -5.14 22.21 10.49
C LEU A 16 -5.63 20.87 11.05
N VAL A 17 -6.85 20.83 11.58
CA VAL A 17 -7.46 19.59 12.08
C VAL A 17 -7.62 18.56 10.96
N ALA A 18 -8.07 18.97 9.78
CA ALA A 18 -8.17 18.08 8.63
C ALA A 18 -6.81 17.51 8.20
N LEU A 19 -5.75 18.33 8.21
CA LEU A 19 -4.39 17.88 7.91
C LEU A 19 -3.86 16.89 8.95
N ILE A 20 -4.07 17.16 10.25
CA ILE A 20 -3.67 16.26 11.32
C ILE A 20 -4.41 14.92 11.21
N PHE A 21 -5.71 14.96 10.95
CA PHE A 21 -6.52 13.76 10.74
C PHE A 21 -6.04 12.96 9.53
N ALA A 22 -5.78 13.62 8.40
CA ALA A 22 -5.24 12.97 7.21
C ALA A 22 -3.84 12.37 7.47
N ALA A 23 -2.99 13.05 8.23
CA ALA A 23 -1.67 12.55 8.60
C ALA A 23 -1.76 11.30 9.50
N ILE A 24 -2.68 11.28 10.48
CA ILE A 24 -2.95 10.09 11.30
C ILE A 24 -3.49 8.96 10.43
N LEU A 25 -4.44 9.28 9.54
CA LEU A 25 -4.90 8.49 8.39
C LEU A 25 -3.78 7.70 7.72
N PHE A 26 -2.86 8.50 7.22
CA PHE A 26 -1.72 8.07 6.47
C PHE A 26 -0.76 7.23 7.31
N ILE A 27 -0.45 7.62 8.54
CA ILE A 27 0.42 6.87 9.43
C ILE A 27 -0.17 5.51 9.76
N ILE A 28 -1.47 5.44 10.10
CA ILE A 28 -2.11 4.16 10.42
C ILE A 28 -2.14 3.26 9.19
N SER A 29 -2.50 3.79 8.02
CA SER A 29 -2.48 3.02 6.77
C SER A 29 -1.06 2.53 6.45
N PHE A 30 -0.07 3.41 6.55
CA PHE A 30 1.31 3.11 6.21
C PHE A 30 2.00 2.19 7.22
N THR A 31 1.68 2.26 8.51
CA THR A 31 2.35 1.47 9.55
C THR A 31 1.54 0.24 9.96
N CYS A 32 0.24 0.37 10.24
CA CYS A 32 -0.57 -0.77 10.67
C CYS A 32 -0.88 -1.72 9.51
N ILE A 33 -1.33 -1.20 8.36
CA ILE A 33 -1.65 -2.10 7.24
C ILE A 33 -0.35 -2.66 6.64
N ASN A 34 0.59 -1.78 6.29
CA ASN A 34 1.81 -2.18 5.58
C ASN A 34 2.77 -3.05 6.42
N TRP A 35 2.77 -2.90 7.75
CA TRP A 35 3.71 -3.62 8.63
C TRP A 35 3.05 -4.69 9.49
N TYR A 36 1.80 -4.50 9.91
CA TYR A 36 1.11 -5.41 10.83
C TYR A 36 0.12 -6.34 10.11
N CYS A 37 -0.54 -5.88 9.04
CA CYS A 37 -1.49 -6.71 8.29
C CYS A 37 -0.87 -7.50 7.13
N ILE A 38 0.29 -7.10 6.60
CA ILE A 38 1.01 -7.89 5.59
C ILE A 38 1.84 -8.97 6.28
N SER A 39 1.44 -10.22 6.04
CA SER A 39 2.17 -11.40 6.48
C SER A 39 3.32 -11.68 5.53
N GLN A 40 4.32 -12.46 5.99
CA GLN A 40 5.49 -12.80 5.17
C GLN A 40 5.15 -13.58 3.88
N LYS A 41 3.93 -14.10 3.76
CA LYS A 41 3.45 -14.86 2.60
C LYS A 41 2.64 -14.03 1.61
N ASP A 42 2.33 -12.79 1.95
CA ASP A 42 1.57 -11.90 1.07
C ASP A 42 2.46 -11.28 0.00
N ASP A 43 1.81 -10.75 -1.05
CA ASP A 43 2.47 -10.13 -2.18
C ASP A 43 3.28 -8.90 -1.77
N LEU A 44 4.40 -8.69 -2.48
CA LEU A 44 5.24 -7.50 -2.31
C LEU A 44 4.42 -6.24 -2.54
N THR A 45 4.37 -5.38 -1.53
CA THR A 45 3.60 -4.14 -1.62
C THR A 45 4.27 -3.18 -2.59
N VAL A 46 3.47 -2.26 -3.15
CA VAL A 46 4.00 -1.19 -4.01
C VAL A 46 5.06 -0.38 -3.27
N PHE A 47 4.93 -0.22 -1.95
CA PHE A 47 5.90 0.45 -1.11
C PHE A 47 7.22 -0.32 -0.99
N GLU A 48 7.19 -1.65 -0.89
CA GLU A 48 8.41 -2.46 -0.88
C GLU A 48 9.12 -2.45 -2.23
N LYS A 49 8.37 -2.45 -3.34
CA LYS A 49 8.94 -2.28 -4.70
C LYS A 49 9.56 -0.91 -4.90
N PHE A 50 8.91 0.15 -4.41
CA PHE A 50 9.45 1.50 -4.46
C PHE A 50 10.67 1.67 -3.53
N GLY A 51 10.60 1.08 -2.34
CA GLY A 51 11.70 1.03 -1.37
C GLY A 51 12.92 0.31 -1.91
N LEU A 52 12.74 -0.74 -2.71
CA LEU A 52 13.84 -1.42 -3.37
C LEU A 52 14.66 -0.46 -4.27
N HIS A 53 14.01 0.40 -5.04
CA HIS A 53 14.70 1.40 -5.86
C HIS A 53 15.51 2.39 -5.01
N ALA A 54 15.00 2.74 -3.83
CA ALA A 54 15.68 3.63 -2.87
C ALA A 54 16.58 2.88 -1.85
N ASN A 55 16.73 1.55 -1.96
CA ASN A 55 17.33 0.66 -0.95
C ASN A 55 16.78 0.86 0.49
N LEU A 56 15.52 1.26 0.62
CA LEU A 56 14.85 1.53 1.89
C LEU A 56 13.85 0.42 2.21
N ARG A 57 13.91 -0.13 3.43
CA ARG A 57 13.01 -1.18 3.90
C ARG A 57 11.72 -0.58 4.41
N LEU A 58 10.73 -0.51 3.52
CA LEU A 58 9.39 0.07 3.75
C LEU A 58 8.34 -0.98 4.15
N GLY A 59 8.77 -2.17 4.58
CA GLY A 59 7.88 -3.28 4.94
C GLY A 59 8.54 -4.36 5.79
N PRO A 60 7.77 -5.39 6.16
CA PRO A 60 8.22 -6.48 7.02
C PRO A 60 9.21 -7.41 6.32
N HIS A 61 9.17 -7.51 4.99
CA HIS A 61 10.06 -8.41 4.25
C HIS A 61 11.49 -7.89 4.22
N THR A 62 12.42 -8.85 4.24
CA THR A 62 13.85 -8.53 4.24
C THR A 62 14.29 -8.10 2.83
N MET A 63 15.28 -7.21 2.70
CA MET A 63 15.81 -6.77 1.40
C MET A 63 16.28 -7.91 0.49
N THR A 64 16.76 -9.00 1.07
CA THR A 64 17.13 -10.23 0.36
C THR A 64 15.92 -10.95 -0.23
N GLN A 65 14.77 -10.97 0.46
CA GLN A 65 13.49 -11.53 -0.03
C GLN A 65 12.92 -10.65 -1.15
N ILE A 66 12.94 -9.33 -0.98
CA ILE A 66 12.43 -8.38 -1.98
C ILE A 66 13.24 -8.47 -3.29
N ARG A 67 14.57 -8.51 -3.20
CA ARG A 67 15.46 -8.70 -4.37
C ARG A 67 15.29 -10.03 -5.07
N ARG A 68 14.82 -11.07 -4.36
CA ARG A 68 14.56 -12.40 -4.93
C ARG A 68 13.25 -12.45 -5.74
N GLY A 69 12.48 -11.36 -5.77
CA GLY A 69 11.22 -11.27 -6.50
C GLY A 69 9.98 -11.56 -5.64
N GLY A 70 10.13 -11.67 -4.31
CA GLY A 70 9.00 -11.93 -3.40
C GLY A 70 8.42 -13.34 -3.53
N TYR A 71 7.28 -13.57 -2.86
CA TYR A 71 6.48 -14.78 -3.06
C TYR A 71 5.66 -14.64 -4.35
N ALA A 72 5.58 -15.71 -5.13
CA ALA A 72 4.72 -15.76 -6.32
C ALA A 72 3.26 -15.66 -5.87
N SER A 73 2.55 -14.63 -6.32
CA SER A 73 1.15 -14.41 -5.94
C SER A 73 0.31 -15.61 -6.33
N THR A 74 -0.58 -16.03 -5.43
CA THR A 74 -1.56 -17.08 -5.69
C THR A 74 -2.41 -16.73 -6.91
N PHE A 75 -2.70 -15.43 -7.09
CA PHE A 75 -3.39 -14.87 -8.25
C PHE A 75 -2.62 -15.04 -9.57
N ALA A 76 -1.31 -14.80 -9.61
CA ALA A 76 -0.53 -15.03 -10.83
C ALA A 76 -0.45 -16.51 -11.19
N ARG A 77 -0.51 -17.41 -10.20
CA ARG A 77 -0.58 -18.85 -10.44
C ARG A 77 -1.96 -19.28 -10.98
N GLU A 78 -3.03 -18.65 -10.51
CA GLU A 78 -4.39 -18.89 -11.00
C GLU A 78 -4.58 -18.37 -12.44
N GLU A 79 -4.19 -17.12 -12.74
CA GLU A 79 -4.29 -16.58 -14.11
C GLU A 79 -3.44 -17.37 -15.12
N GLY A 80 -2.24 -17.80 -14.72
CA GLY A 80 -1.38 -18.63 -15.56
C GLY A 80 -1.99 -20.02 -15.85
N GLY A 81 -2.69 -20.59 -14.86
CA GLY A 81 -3.41 -21.85 -15.01
C GLY A 81 -4.63 -21.74 -15.92
N GLU A 82 -5.43 -20.67 -15.76
CA GLU A 82 -6.60 -20.42 -16.61
C GLU A 82 -6.20 -20.19 -18.07
N ARG A 83 -5.13 -19.43 -18.34
CA ARG A 83 -4.64 -19.23 -19.70
C ARG A 83 -4.17 -20.53 -20.36
N GLN A 84 -3.45 -21.38 -19.61
CA GLN A 84 -3.04 -22.69 -20.12
C GLN A 84 -4.24 -23.60 -20.41
N LEU A 85 -5.27 -23.59 -19.56
CA LEU A 85 -6.51 -24.33 -19.80
C LEU A 85 -7.23 -23.86 -21.06
N LEU A 86 -7.35 -22.55 -21.26
CA LEU A 86 -7.96 -21.97 -22.46
C LEU A 86 -7.17 -22.28 -23.73
N GLU A 87 -5.82 -22.28 -23.66
CA GLU A 87 -4.98 -22.70 -24.78
C GLU A 87 -5.15 -24.19 -25.10
N MET A 88 -5.25 -25.06 -24.08
CA MET A 88 -5.51 -26.49 -24.28
C MET A 88 -6.89 -26.75 -24.90
N ASP A 89 -7.92 -25.99 -24.54
CA ASP A 89 -9.25 -26.11 -25.12
C ASP A 89 -9.29 -25.57 -26.55
N ASN A 90 -8.62 -24.45 -26.84
CA ASN A 90 -8.55 -23.88 -28.18
C ASN A 90 -7.73 -24.74 -29.15
N GLN A 91 -6.78 -25.54 -28.64
CA GLN A 91 -6.00 -26.48 -29.46
C GLN A 91 -6.73 -27.81 -29.73
N LYS A 92 -7.86 -28.06 -29.05
CA LYS A 92 -8.71 -29.25 -29.22
C LYS A 92 -9.98 -29.00 -30.05
N ALA A 93 -10.30 -27.75 -30.34
CA ALA A 93 -11.40 -27.33 -31.22
C ALA A 93 -10.96 -27.28 -32.69
#